data_AF-A0A3D2J6Q3-F1
#
_entry.id   AF-A0A3D2J6Q3-F1
#
_cell.length_a   1.000
_cell.length_b   1.000
_cell.length_c   1.000
_cell.angle_alpha   90.00
_cell.angle_beta   90.00
_cell.angle_gamma   90.00
#
_symmetry.space_group_name_H-M   'P 1'
#
loop_
_entity.id
_entity.type
_entity.pdbx_description
1 polymer ?
#
loop_
_entity_poly.entity_id
_entity_poly.type
_entity_poly.pdbx_seq_one_letter_code
_entity_poly.pdbx_strand_id
1 'polypeptide(L)'
;TTQVGHEPVPILIFNPGPGPRTERIQVDVQLPGSLYHALVVDGQENQLPYRIVNRWRQEIGTMPFAREMLAASIALAGITTPEQFIEMTKGLIVNGTGRSEESFVISHVHVEDHTESPIHHVPHTPQPGVVYIEIMIAPTGRVVINEQELVNTVQHILSLLNNEDIHMFEISLVDQARETIELLAPDLPANGYKTLWLYPRGLHDGKSDGQQPQQPQPQHQPYPLIARENSIENQFYTIEANAQDGTLTVTDKANGTTFPGLNRFVDSGDVGDLYNYSPPEHDTCISQPVEPPKIELLNAGPVQATLRISGRWSLPTSCTSNRAERSSRTTICPISSEVTLNAHSRRIHIHTSVENRARDHRLRVLFPVSYQVEQVAVEETFGVQMRPIAHARPANVAEWIEEPVNVLPQKRFVDIGDGQTALAILNRGLPECEILQGNGTNGVESGTLAVAVTLLRCVEWLSRGDLSTRRGHAGPPEQTPEAQCQGHSEFDYALVPHNGTWETNDSVVLREAQVFNIPAITRVIGTESQGKTVQQLPAQSSFVEVEPAGVVISSIKRSNDGSGLLVRVYNPSSEAVNVRIRLHDAFNQAYKTNLLEERQDEIASPDTKSIAVSLQTGEIATFLFVRA
;
A
#
# COMPACT_ATOMS: atom_id res chain seq x y z
N THR A 1 -9.18 34.35 -12.75
CA THR A 1 -8.03 35.03 -13.36
C THR A 1 -7.00 33.98 -13.69
N THR A 2 -7.01 33.53 -14.94
CA THR A 2 -6.18 32.43 -15.46
C THR A 2 -4.72 32.88 -15.52
N GLN A 3 -3.93 32.43 -14.54
CA GLN A 3 -2.48 32.55 -14.56
C GLN A 3 -1.95 31.66 -15.70
N VAL A 4 -1.32 32.29 -16.68
CA VAL A 4 -0.62 31.61 -17.79
C VAL A 4 0.69 31.07 -17.22
N GLY A 5 0.77 29.77 -16.96
CA GLY A 5 1.98 29.11 -16.47
C GLY A 5 1.75 27.63 -16.20
N HIS A 6 1.94 26.80 -17.24
CA HIS A 6 1.85 25.33 -17.28
C HIS A 6 0.47 24.71 -16.91
N GLU A 7 -0.10 23.91 -17.83
CA GLU A 7 -1.29 23.11 -17.51
C GLU A 7 -0.95 22.06 -16.43
N PRO A 8 -1.77 21.93 -15.37
CA PRO A 8 -1.55 20.90 -14.37
C PRO A 8 -1.73 19.50 -14.95
N VAL A 9 -0.94 18.56 -14.43
CA VAL A 9 -1.00 17.15 -14.78
C VAL A 9 -2.04 16.45 -13.89
N PRO A 10 -3.15 15.94 -14.44
CA PRO A 10 -4.18 15.28 -13.64
C PRO A 10 -3.72 13.88 -13.18
N ILE A 11 -3.84 13.64 -11.88
CA ILE A 11 -3.65 12.35 -11.24
C ILE A 11 -5.04 11.82 -10.87
N LEU A 12 -5.51 10.82 -11.60
CA LEU A 12 -6.76 10.13 -11.29
C LEU A 12 -6.50 9.06 -10.23
N ILE A 13 -7.30 9.06 -9.17
CA ILE A 13 -7.26 8.07 -8.10
C ILE A 13 -8.62 7.40 -8.04
N PHE A 14 -8.65 6.10 -8.29
CA PHE A 14 -9.84 5.29 -8.18
C PHE A 14 -9.83 4.52 -6.85
N ASN A 15 -10.89 4.69 -6.07
CA ASN A 15 -11.17 3.91 -4.87
C ASN A 15 -12.14 2.78 -5.23
N PRO A 16 -11.65 1.54 -5.40
CA PRO A 16 -12.49 0.37 -5.63
C PRO A 16 -13.22 -0.12 -4.37
N GLY A 17 -12.89 0.44 -3.21
CA GLY A 17 -13.47 0.04 -1.93
C GLY A 17 -14.83 0.68 -1.65
N PRO A 18 -15.63 0.06 -0.77
CA PRO A 18 -16.83 0.68 -0.26
C PRO A 18 -16.49 1.80 0.73
N GLY A 19 -17.33 2.83 0.79
CA GLY A 19 -17.18 3.97 1.68
C GLY A 19 -16.07 4.97 1.26
N PRO A 20 -16.18 6.22 1.72
CA PRO A 20 -15.12 7.19 1.56
C PRO A 20 -13.91 6.85 2.42
N ARG A 21 -12.69 7.15 1.94
CA ARG A 21 -11.47 6.88 2.70
C ARG A 21 -10.33 7.86 2.41
N THR A 22 -9.48 8.06 3.41
CA THR A 22 -8.15 8.66 3.22
C THR A 22 -7.14 7.53 3.04
N GLU A 23 -6.36 7.58 1.96
CA GLU A 23 -5.44 6.50 1.65
C GLU A 23 -4.09 7.01 1.17
N ARG A 24 -3.04 6.29 1.57
CA ARG A 24 -1.71 6.47 1.02
C ARG A 24 -1.66 5.88 -0.37
N ILE A 25 -1.31 6.70 -1.34
CA ILE A 25 -1.16 6.29 -2.73
C ILE A 25 0.26 6.51 -3.21
N GLN A 26 0.70 5.67 -4.14
CA GLN A 26 1.90 5.89 -4.92
C GLN A 26 1.51 6.16 -6.37
N VAL A 27 2.18 7.15 -6.98
CA VAL A 27 1.90 7.59 -8.33
C VAL A 27 3.22 7.69 -9.06
N ASP A 28 3.31 6.96 -10.16
CA ASP A 28 4.40 7.13 -11.10
C ASP A 28 4.12 8.29 -12.03
N VAL A 29 4.96 9.31 -11.93
CA VAL A 29 4.89 10.53 -12.69
C VAL A 29 6.08 10.55 -13.64
N GLN A 30 5.77 10.73 -14.92
CA GLN A 30 6.77 10.85 -15.97
C GLN A 30 6.75 12.27 -16.49
N LEU A 31 7.71 13.08 -16.01
CA LEU A 31 7.83 14.48 -16.39
C LEU A 31 9.29 14.84 -16.68
N PRO A 32 9.52 15.85 -17.56
CA PRO A 32 10.85 16.22 -18.03
C PRO A 32 11.66 17.03 -16.99
N GLY A 33 11.56 16.71 -15.70
CA GLY A 33 12.27 17.42 -14.64
C GLY A 33 12.01 16.80 -13.27
N SER A 34 12.81 17.20 -12.28
CA SER A 34 12.59 16.77 -10.89
C SER A 34 11.28 17.34 -10.36
N LEU A 35 10.53 16.53 -9.62
CA LEU A 35 9.33 16.98 -8.93
C LEU A 35 9.65 17.71 -7.63
N TYR A 36 10.91 17.99 -7.31
CA TYR A 36 11.29 18.64 -6.05
C TYR A 36 10.58 19.99 -5.79
N HIS A 37 10.25 20.74 -6.85
CA HIS A 37 9.50 22.00 -6.77
C HIS A 37 8.04 21.86 -7.20
N ALA A 38 7.55 20.63 -7.38
CA ALA A 38 6.18 20.41 -7.82
C ALA A 38 5.20 20.66 -6.66
N LEU A 39 3.97 21.02 -7.02
CA LEU A 39 2.86 21.16 -6.10
C LEU A 39 1.77 20.16 -6.46
N VAL A 40 1.24 19.43 -5.48
CA VAL A 40 0.04 18.60 -5.64
C VAL A 40 -1.10 19.29 -4.93
N VAL A 41 -2.23 19.49 -5.62
CA VAL A 41 -3.44 20.07 -5.03
C VAL A 41 -4.69 19.21 -5.28
N ASP A 42 -5.69 19.36 -4.42
CA ASP A 42 -7.02 18.81 -4.64
C ASP A 42 -7.93 19.77 -5.42
N GLY A 43 -9.22 19.39 -5.58
CA GLY A 43 -10.18 20.16 -6.39
C GLY A 43 -10.68 21.43 -5.72
N GLN A 44 -10.27 21.68 -4.49
CA GLN A 44 -10.49 22.91 -3.74
C GLN A 44 -9.21 23.75 -3.65
N GLU A 45 -8.17 23.38 -4.42
CA GLU A 45 -6.84 24.02 -4.42
C GLU A 45 -6.08 23.88 -3.09
N ASN A 46 -6.49 22.94 -2.22
CA ASN A 46 -5.73 22.63 -1.01
C ASN A 46 -4.45 21.88 -1.38
N GLN A 47 -3.31 22.33 -0.85
CA GLN A 47 -2.02 21.68 -1.07
C GLN A 47 -1.92 20.37 -0.30
N LEU A 48 -1.48 19.31 -0.98
CA LEU A 48 -1.27 18.00 -0.41
C LEU A 48 0.23 17.71 -0.29
N PRO A 49 0.73 17.39 0.91
CA PRO A 49 2.11 17.00 1.07
C PRO A 49 2.35 15.66 0.37
N TYR A 50 3.50 15.56 -0.29
CA TYR A 50 3.98 14.33 -0.91
C TYR A 50 5.47 14.15 -0.62
N ARG A 51 5.99 12.97 -0.93
CA ARG A 51 7.43 12.70 -0.97
C ARG A 51 7.78 11.95 -2.24
N ILE A 52 8.98 12.17 -2.76
CA ILE A 52 9.53 11.37 -3.85
C ILE A 52 10.13 10.11 -3.22
N VAL A 53 9.60 8.93 -3.55
CA VAL A 53 10.07 7.65 -2.99
C VAL A 53 11.02 6.91 -3.92
N ASN A 54 10.96 7.19 -5.21
CA ASN A 54 11.87 6.63 -6.19
C ASN A 54 12.08 7.65 -7.32
N ARG A 55 13.30 7.69 -7.83
CA ARG A 55 13.64 8.43 -9.05
C ARG A 55 14.43 7.48 -9.92
N TRP A 56 13.79 6.97 -10.96
CA TRP A 56 14.47 6.22 -12.00
C TRP A 56 14.94 7.20 -13.06
N ARG A 57 16.24 7.13 -13.38
CA ARG A 57 16.91 7.93 -14.39
C ARG A 57 17.89 7.04 -15.14
N GLN A 58 17.94 7.16 -16.47
CA GLN A 58 18.98 6.53 -17.27
C GLN A 58 19.78 7.60 -18.00
N GLU A 59 21.01 7.83 -17.56
CA GLU A 59 21.98 8.63 -18.31
C GLU A 59 22.47 7.81 -19.51
N ILE A 60 22.32 8.36 -20.72
CA ILE A 60 22.78 7.73 -21.95
C ILE A 60 24.27 8.03 -22.17
N GLY A 61 24.70 9.23 -21.79
CA GLY A 61 26.10 9.63 -21.75
C GLY A 61 26.27 11.12 -21.53
N THR A 62 27.50 11.50 -21.17
CA THR A 62 27.91 12.89 -20.94
C THR A 62 29.11 13.25 -21.82
N MET A 63 29.07 14.44 -22.41
CA MET A 63 30.06 14.90 -23.38
C MET A 63 30.54 16.32 -23.05
N PRO A 64 31.84 16.52 -22.78
CA PRO A 64 32.41 17.85 -22.62
C PRO A 64 32.72 18.50 -23.97
N PHE A 65 32.37 19.77 -24.11
CA PHE A 65 32.67 20.61 -25.27
C PHE A 65 33.41 21.87 -24.81
N ALA A 66 34.58 22.14 -25.39
CA ALA A 66 35.20 23.46 -25.27
C ALA A 66 34.28 24.52 -25.90
N ARG A 67 34.08 25.66 -25.24
CA ARG A 67 33.17 26.71 -25.72
C ARG A 67 33.49 27.12 -27.16
N GLU A 68 34.76 27.32 -27.48
CA GLU A 68 35.20 27.76 -28.81
C GLU A 68 34.87 26.73 -29.89
N MET A 69 34.99 25.44 -29.57
CA MET A 69 34.64 24.36 -30.50
C MET A 69 33.14 24.28 -30.75
N LEU A 70 32.33 24.43 -29.70
CA LEU A 70 30.88 24.44 -29.82
C LEU A 70 30.39 25.66 -30.61
N ALA A 71 30.92 26.86 -30.29
CA ALA A 71 30.62 28.09 -31.01
C ALA A 71 31.03 28.02 -32.49
N ALA A 72 32.22 27.49 -32.80
CA ALA A 72 32.67 27.29 -34.17
C ALA A 72 31.79 26.30 -34.94
N SER A 73 31.37 25.21 -34.30
CA SER A 73 30.49 24.19 -34.91
C SER A 73 29.12 24.77 -35.26
N ILE A 74 28.54 25.57 -34.37
CA ILE A 74 27.26 26.27 -34.59
C ILE A 74 27.37 27.29 -35.73
N ALA A 75 28.47 28.06 -35.76
CA ALA A 75 28.72 29.03 -36.82
C ALA A 75 28.91 28.35 -38.19
N LEU A 76 29.66 27.25 -38.25
CA LEU A 76 29.88 26.47 -39.48
C LEU A 76 28.59 25.81 -39.99
N ALA A 77 27.72 25.37 -39.07
CA ALA A 77 26.42 24.80 -39.41
C ALA A 77 25.39 25.86 -39.84
N GLY A 78 25.71 27.15 -39.76
CA GLY A 78 24.82 28.24 -40.14
C GLY A 78 23.57 28.34 -39.27
N ILE A 79 23.67 27.91 -38.01
CA ILE A 79 22.54 27.89 -37.07
C ILE A 79 22.31 29.31 -36.56
N THR A 80 21.19 29.90 -36.96
CA THR A 80 20.80 31.26 -36.61
C THR A 80 19.51 31.32 -35.79
N THR A 81 18.85 30.18 -35.59
CA THR A 81 17.57 30.08 -34.87
C THR A 81 17.61 28.94 -33.84
N PRO A 82 16.86 29.05 -32.72
CA PRO A 82 16.74 27.98 -31.73
C PRO A 82 16.24 26.66 -32.31
N GLU A 83 15.33 26.71 -33.28
CA GLU A 83 14.77 25.54 -33.95
C GLU A 83 15.85 24.76 -34.72
N GLN A 84 16.73 25.46 -35.44
CA GLN A 84 17.87 24.84 -36.12
C GLN A 84 18.86 24.19 -35.14
N PHE A 85 19.03 24.77 -33.95
CA PHE A 85 19.87 24.19 -32.90
C PHE A 85 19.26 22.90 -32.32
N ILE A 86 17.94 22.87 -32.12
CA ILE A 86 17.21 21.67 -31.69
C ILE A 86 17.36 20.54 -32.72
N GLU A 87 17.21 20.85 -34.01
CA GLU A 87 17.38 19.86 -35.10
C GLU A 87 18.83 19.35 -35.19
N MET A 88 19.83 20.22 -35.05
CA MET A 88 21.24 19.78 -34.96
C MET A 88 21.42 18.83 -33.77
N THR A 89 20.85 19.18 -32.62
CA THR A 89 20.93 18.37 -31.39
C THR A 89 20.29 17.00 -31.58
N LYS A 90 19.11 16.92 -32.21
CA LYS A 90 18.49 15.63 -32.57
C LYS A 90 19.40 14.80 -33.47
N GLY A 91 20.01 15.40 -34.49
CA GLY A 91 20.96 14.72 -35.37
C GLY A 91 22.17 14.14 -34.62
N LEU A 92 22.70 14.88 -33.64
CA LEU A 92 23.77 14.41 -32.76
C LEU A 92 23.32 13.23 -31.89
N ILE A 93 22.10 13.28 -31.34
CA ILE A 93 21.53 12.19 -30.53
C ILE A 93 21.31 10.94 -31.38
N VAL A 94 20.78 11.07 -32.60
CA VAL A 94 20.61 9.94 -33.54
C VAL A 94 21.96 9.27 -33.83
N ASN A 95 22.98 10.07 -34.15
CA ASN A 95 24.32 9.55 -34.44
C ASN A 95 24.99 8.92 -33.22
N GLY A 96 24.81 9.51 -32.03
CA GLY A 96 25.43 9.03 -30.79
C GLY A 96 24.75 7.81 -30.17
N THR A 97 23.45 7.63 -30.38
CA THR A 97 22.65 6.57 -29.72
C THR A 97 22.18 5.47 -30.66
N GLY A 98 22.22 5.69 -31.97
CA GLY A 98 21.67 4.76 -32.98
C GLY A 98 20.13 4.71 -32.99
N ARG A 99 19.44 5.60 -32.26
CA ARG A 99 17.98 5.70 -32.27
C ARG A 99 17.47 6.29 -33.60
N SER A 100 16.29 5.86 -34.03
CA SER A 100 15.59 6.52 -35.14
C SER A 100 15.12 7.90 -34.71
N GLU A 101 15.24 8.90 -35.58
CA GLU A 101 14.81 10.28 -35.31
C GLU A 101 13.32 10.39 -34.95
N GLU A 102 12.47 9.51 -35.50
CA GLU A 102 11.03 9.48 -35.20
C GLU A 102 10.69 8.82 -33.85
N SER A 103 11.66 8.13 -33.24
CA SER A 103 11.44 7.32 -32.04
C SER A 103 11.47 8.13 -30.74
N PHE A 104 12.00 9.36 -30.77
CA PHE A 104 12.10 10.20 -29.59
C PHE A 104 11.87 11.69 -29.90
N VAL A 105 11.60 12.43 -28.84
CA VAL A 105 11.54 13.89 -28.83
C VAL A 105 12.46 14.43 -27.74
N ILE A 106 13.05 15.61 -27.95
CA ILE A 106 13.73 16.35 -26.88
C ILE A 106 12.62 16.96 -26.03
N SER A 107 12.40 16.39 -24.85
CA SER A 107 11.33 16.81 -23.95
C SER A 107 11.73 18.02 -23.10
N HIS A 108 13.04 18.17 -22.85
CA HIS A 108 13.58 19.27 -22.07
C HIS A 108 15.05 19.53 -22.36
N VAL A 109 15.45 20.77 -22.13
CA VAL A 109 16.84 21.15 -21.94
C VAL A 109 16.92 21.95 -20.65
N HIS A 110 17.88 21.64 -19.79
CA HIS A 110 18.15 22.35 -18.54
C HIS A 110 19.59 22.86 -18.55
N VAL A 111 19.80 24.07 -18.03
CA VAL A 111 21.13 24.68 -17.89
C VAL A 111 21.34 24.97 -16.41
N GLU A 112 22.38 24.37 -15.81
CA GLU A 112 22.69 24.53 -14.40
C GLU A 112 23.63 25.74 -14.20
N ASP A 113 23.22 26.69 -13.35
CA ASP A 113 23.95 27.96 -13.14
C ASP A 113 24.74 28.02 -11.81
N HIS A 114 24.29 27.45 -10.66
CA HIS A 114 25.07 27.43 -9.41
C HIS A 114 24.72 26.30 -8.37
N THR A 115 25.78 25.69 -7.79
CA THR A 115 26.01 24.93 -6.51
C THR A 115 25.05 23.87 -5.94
N GLU A 116 23.83 23.65 -6.43
CA GLU A 116 23.04 22.49 -5.99
C GLU A 116 22.50 21.74 -7.20
N SER A 117 23.21 20.67 -7.54
CA SER A 117 22.82 19.83 -8.65
C SER A 117 21.76 18.83 -8.23
N PRO A 118 20.57 18.85 -8.83
CA PRO A 118 19.67 17.70 -8.76
C PRO A 118 20.20 16.50 -9.57
N ILE A 119 21.38 16.63 -10.22
CA ILE A 119 21.96 15.70 -11.22
C ILE A 119 22.94 14.73 -10.57
N HIS A 120 23.78 15.19 -9.64
CA HIS A 120 24.78 14.36 -8.99
C HIS A 120 24.27 13.86 -7.63
N HIS A 121 24.24 12.55 -7.43
CA HIS A 121 24.02 11.92 -6.10
C HIS A 121 25.13 12.25 -5.07
N VAL A 122 26.01 13.19 -5.40
CA VAL A 122 27.11 13.71 -4.61
C VAL A 122 27.16 15.23 -4.84
N PRO A 123 27.25 16.07 -3.80
CA PRO A 123 27.52 17.50 -3.97
C PRO A 123 28.76 17.66 -4.84
N HIS A 124 28.62 18.26 -6.02
CA HIS A 124 29.77 18.62 -6.84
C HIS A 124 30.05 20.10 -6.64
N THR A 125 31.32 20.46 -6.49
CA THR A 125 31.70 21.87 -6.40
C THR A 125 31.67 22.43 -7.82
N PRO A 126 30.83 23.44 -8.13
CA PRO A 126 30.82 24.02 -9.47
C PRO A 126 32.22 24.51 -9.82
N GLN A 127 32.67 24.12 -11.01
CA GLN A 127 33.95 24.54 -11.53
C GLN A 127 33.76 25.92 -12.18
N PRO A 128 34.52 26.96 -11.76
CA PRO A 128 34.43 28.28 -12.38
C PRO A 128 34.62 28.18 -13.89
N GLY A 129 33.70 28.73 -14.67
CA GLY A 129 33.77 28.74 -16.14
C GLY A 129 33.31 27.45 -16.84
N VAL A 130 32.67 26.52 -16.12
CA VAL A 130 32.01 25.34 -16.69
C VAL A 130 30.49 25.51 -16.58
N VAL A 131 29.77 25.26 -17.68
CA VAL A 131 28.31 25.22 -17.72
C VAL A 131 27.84 23.79 -17.95
N TYR A 132 26.88 23.32 -17.16
CA TYR A 132 26.29 22.00 -17.34
C TYR A 132 24.95 22.13 -18.07
N ILE A 133 24.78 21.36 -19.14
CA ILE A 133 23.54 21.29 -19.92
C ILE A 133 23.01 19.87 -19.87
N GLU A 134 21.77 19.69 -19.45
CA GLU A 134 21.08 18.41 -19.52
C GLU A 134 20.06 18.42 -20.64
N ILE A 135 20.10 17.42 -21.50
CA ILE A 135 19.15 17.21 -22.60
C ILE A 135 18.37 15.94 -22.30
N MET A 136 17.07 16.09 -22.06
CA MET A 136 16.17 14.97 -21.79
C MET A 136 15.43 14.55 -23.05
N ILE A 137 15.44 13.25 -23.32
CA ILE A 137 14.67 12.64 -24.41
C ILE A 137 13.58 11.71 -23.89
N ALA A 138 12.51 11.64 -24.66
CA ALA A 138 11.35 10.81 -24.38
C ALA A 138 10.82 10.14 -25.65
N PRO A 139 10.16 8.96 -25.56
CA PRO A 139 9.51 8.37 -26.72
C PRO A 139 8.42 9.29 -27.27
N THR A 140 8.34 9.39 -28.60
CA THR A 140 7.35 10.21 -29.30
C THR A 140 5.92 9.84 -28.86
N GLY A 141 5.10 10.85 -28.54
CA GLY A 141 3.71 10.67 -28.10
C GLY A 141 3.52 10.23 -26.64
N ARG A 142 4.59 10.18 -25.82
CA ARG A 142 4.49 9.85 -24.39
C ARG A 142 4.63 11.04 -23.44
N VAL A 143 5.08 12.19 -23.94
CA VAL A 143 5.29 13.41 -23.14
C VAL A 143 4.76 14.61 -23.89
N VAL A 144 4.30 15.61 -23.13
CA VAL A 144 3.93 16.92 -23.66
C VAL A 144 5.19 17.79 -23.69
N ILE A 145 5.49 18.37 -24.84
CA ILE A 145 6.64 19.26 -25.03
C ILE A 145 6.16 20.71 -24.93
N ASN A 146 6.86 21.52 -24.14
CA ASN A 146 6.69 22.96 -24.17
C ASN A 146 7.67 23.57 -25.17
N GLU A 147 7.25 23.73 -26.42
CA GLU A 147 8.11 24.22 -27.50
C GLU A 147 8.68 25.62 -27.19
N GLN A 148 7.86 26.52 -26.63
CA GLN A 148 8.30 27.88 -26.29
C GLN A 148 9.40 27.87 -25.24
N GLU A 149 9.29 26.99 -24.25
CA GLU A 149 10.30 26.86 -23.23
C GLU A 149 11.60 26.28 -23.79
N LEU A 150 11.51 25.23 -24.61
CA LEU A 150 12.66 24.64 -25.27
C LEU A 150 13.41 25.70 -26.09
N VAL A 151 12.68 26.53 -26.84
CA VAL A 151 13.22 27.68 -27.57
C VAL A 151 13.89 28.69 -26.64
N ASN A 152 13.24 29.07 -25.52
CA ASN A 152 13.81 30.00 -24.55
C ASN A 152 15.11 29.48 -23.91
N THR A 153 15.16 28.20 -23.52
CA THR A 153 16.38 27.59 -22.96
C THR A 153 17.48 27.55 -24.00
N VAL A 154 17.17 27.20 -25.25
CA VAL A 154 18.16 27.21 -26.33
C VAL A 154 18.70 28.61 -26.58
N GLN A 155 17.85 29.65 -26.55
CA GLN A 155 18.30 31.04 -26.63
C GLN A 155 19.26 31.40 -25.47
N HIS A 156 18.97 30.91 -24.25
CA HIS A 156 19.86 31.07 -23.11
C HIS A 156 21.22 30.40 -23.36
N ILE A 157 21.24 29.15 -23.84
CA ILE A 157 22.48 28.44 -24.21
C ILE A 157 23.28 29.22 -25.26
N LEU A 158 22.60 29.71 -26.30
CA LEU A 158 23.23 30.53 -27.35
C LEU A 158 23.82 31.84 -26.79
N SER A 159 23.18 32.43 -25.78
CA SER A 159 23.72 33.61 -25.10
C SER A 159 24.96 33.29 -24.27
N LEU A 160 24.99 32.13 -23.60
CA LEU A 160 26.12 31.68 -22.78
C LEU A 160 27.37 31.39 -23.62
N LEU A 161 27.20 30.97 -24.87
CA LEU A 161 28.33 30.78 -25.80
C LEU A 161 29.10 32.08 -26.10
N ASN A 162 28.45 33.24 -25.93
CA ASN A 162 29.09 34.55 -26.09
C ASN A 162 29.79 35.05 -24.83
N ASN A 163 29.66 34.34 -23.70
CA ASN A 163 30.35 34.69 -22.46
C ASN A 163 31.77 34.12 -22.47
N GLU A 164 32.77 35.01 -22.45
CA GLU A 164 34.19 34.64 -22.48
C GLU A 164 34.69 34.04 -21.15
N ASP A 165 33.94 34.22 -20.05
CA ASP A 165 34.28 33.60 -18.76
C ASP A 165 33.98 32.09 -18.74
N ILE A 166 33.21 31.60 -19.72
CA ILE A 166 32.90 30.18 -19.90
C ILE A 166 33.95 29.56 -20.84
N HIS A 167 34.59 28.47 -20.41
CA HIS A 167 35.53 27.72 -21.25
C HIS A 167 35.02 26.32 -21.60
N MET A 168 34.02 25.80 -20.88
CA MET A 168 33.52 24.45 -21.11
C MET A 168 32.01 24.34 -20.94
N PHE A 169 31.38 23.52 -21.78
CA PHE A 169 30.02 23.03 -21.66
C PHE A 169 30.04 21.52 -21.46
N GLU A 170 29.49 21.03 -20.36
CA GLU A 170 29.32 19.60 -20.13
C GLU A 170 27.86 19.22 -20.42
N ILE A 171 27.65 18.46 -21.50
CA ILE A 171 26.31 18.14 -21.99
C ILE A 171 25.96 16.69 -21.64
N SER A 172 24.94 16.48 -20.81
CA SER A 172 24.41 15.17 -20.42
C SER A 172 23.16 14.83 -21.22
N LEU A 173 23.11 13.65 -21.83
CA LEU A 173 21.91 13.11 -22.47
C LEU A 173 21.23 12.10 -21.57
N VAL A 174 19.94 12.30 -21.28
CA VAL A 174 19.18 11.49 -20.32
C VAL A 174 17.92 10.93 -20.97
N ASP A 175 17.71 9.62 -20.82
CA ASP A 175 16.45 8.96 -21.15
C ASP A 175 15.49 9.12 -19.96
N GLN A 176 14.29 9.65 -20.23
CA GLN A 176 13.17 9.92 -19.31
C GLN A 176 13.42 9.68 -17.80
N ALA A 177 13.31 10.74 -17.00
CA ALA A 177 13.14 10.58 -15.56
C ALA A 177 11.70 10.09 -15.26
N ARG A 178 11.58 9.01 -14.48
CA ARG A 178 10.33 8.59 -13.85
C ARG A 178 10.49 8.78 -12.36
N GLU A 179 9.62 9.58 -11.77
CA GLU A 179 9.58 9.75 -10.33
C GLU A 179 8.32 9.10 -9.80
N THR A 180 8.48 8.30 -8.76
CA THR A 180 7.36 7.79 -7.98
C THR A 180 7.17 8.75 -6.81
N ILE A 181 6.03 9.42 -6.76
CA ILE A 181 5.62 10.20 -5.59
C ILE A 181 4.68 9.38 -4.72
N GLU A 182 4.71 9.67 -3.44
CA GLU A 182 3.80 9.13 -2.45
C GLU A 182 3.13 10.26 -1.69
N LEU A 183 1.81 10.18 -1.54
CA LEU A 183 0.99 11.18 -0.85
C LEU A 183 -0.22 10.54 -0.17
N LEU A 184 -0.88 11.30 0.70
CA LEU A 184 -2.19 10.94 1.23
C LEU A 184 -3.28 11.60 0.39
N ALA A 185 -4.15 10.77 -0.18
CA ALA A 185 -5.34 11.23 -0.87
C ALA A 185 -6.53 11.22 0.11
N PRO A 186 -7.01 12.39 0.57
CA PRO A 186 -8.13 12.45 1.49
C PRO A 186 -9.46 12.27 0.77
N ASP A 187 -10.45 11.75 1.49
CA ASP A 187 -11.86 11.74 1.08
C ASP A 187 -12.11 11.14 -0.31
N LEU A 188 -11.42 10.04 -0.63
CA LEU A 188 -11.66 9.30 -1.87
C LEU A 188 -13.09 8.75 -1.87
N PRO A 189 -13.95 9.09 -2.85
CA PRO A 189 -15.33 8.63 -2.87
C PRO A 189 -15.47 7.10 -2.93
N ALA A 190 -16.53 6.56 -2.32
CA ALA A 190 -16.84 5.13 -2.35
C ALA A 190 -17.05 4.62 -3.78
N ASN A 191 -16.44 3.49 -4.15
CA ASN A 191 -16.52 2.92 -5.51
C ASN A 191 -16.45 4.00 -6.59
N GLY A 192 -15.46 4.88 -6.47
CA GLY A 192 -15.47 6.19 -7.10
C GLY A 192 -14.08 6.65 -7.42
N TYR A 193 -13.97 7.88 -7.90
CA TYR A 193 -12.69 8.48 -8.23
C TYR A 193 -12.59 9.91 -7.74
N LYS A 194 -11.34 10.36 -7.57
CA LYS A 194 -10.96 11.74 -7.30
C LYS A 194 -9.77 12.09 -8.18
N THR A 195 -9.78 13.29 -8.73
CA THR A 195 -8.68 13.85 -9.50
C THR A 195 -7.90 14.79 -8.60
N LEU A 196 -6.58 14.66 -8.59
CA LEU A 196 -5.64 15.65 -8.06
C LEU A 196 -4.89 16.29 -9.22
N TRP A 197 -4.29 17.44 -8.96
CA TRP A 197 -3.56 18.19 -9.96
C TRP A 197 -2.12 18.39 -9.51
N LEU A 198 -1.19 17.92 -10.33
CA LEU A 198 0.23 18.11 -10.15
C LEU A 198 0.70 19.29 -11.00
N TYR A 199 1.21 20.32 -10.37
CA TYR A 199 1.87 21.46 -11.01
C TYR A 199 3.38 21.21 -10.96
N PRO A 200 4.03 20.83 -12.07
CA PRO A 200 5.42 20.35 -12.04
C PRO A 200 6.44 21.39 -11.55
N ARG A 201 6.08 22.68 -11.58
CA ARG A 201 6.94 23.82 -11.22
C ARG A 201 6.37 24.70 -10.12
N GLY A 202 5.36 24.20 -9.41
CA GLY A 202 4.60 25.00 -8.46
C GLY A 202 3.68 26.02 -9.17
N LEU A 203 3.17 26.96 -8.38
CA LEU A 203 2.30 28.04 -8.86
C LEU A 203 3.15 29.27 -9.23
N HIS A 204 2.93 29.85 -10.41
CA HIS A 204 3.59 31.09 -10.79
C HIS A 204 2.87 32.29 -10.16
N ASP A 205 3.41 32.80 -9.05
CA ASP A 205 3.07 34.13 -8.57
C ASP A 205 3.63 35.14 -9.60
N GLY A 206 2.77 35.88 -10.28
CA GLY A 206 3.14 36.85 -11.34
C GLY A 206 3.98 38.05 -10.88
N LYS A 207 4.88 37.90 -9.90
CA LYS A 207 5.87 38.85 -9.44
C LYS A 207 7.27 38.29 -9.71
N SER A 208 7.73 38.48 -10.94
CA SER A 208 9.15 38.39 -11.27
C SER A 208 9.89 39.61 -10.70
N ASP A 209 10.64 39.41 -9.62
CA ASP A 209 11.84 40.19 -9.32
C ASP A 209 12.76 39.36 -8.41
N GLY A 210 13.75 38.70 -9.02
CA GLY A 210 15.06 38.37 -8.43
C GLY A 210 15.16 37.48 -7.19
N GLN A 211 14.06 36.99 -6.61
CA GLN A 211 14.12 36.04 -5.49
C GLN A 211 13.78 34.64 -5.98
N GLN A 212 14.74 33.72 -5.84
CA GLN A 212 14.47 32.28 -5.91
C GLN A 212 13.20 31.99 -5.12
N PRO A 213 12.26 31.18 -5.64
CA PRO A 213 11.09 30.77 -4.88
C PRO A 213 11.58 30.03 -3.63
N GLN A 214 11.67 30.75 -2.52
CA GLN A 214 11.79 30.15 -1.21
C GLN A 214 10.58 29.24 -1.08
N GLN A 215 10.81 28.02 -0.59
CA GLN A 215 9.73 27.12 -0.20
C GLN A 215 8.64 27.97 0.47
N PRO A 216 7.39 27.97 0.00
CA PRO A 216 6.32 28.51 0.82
C PRO A 216 6.38 27.71 2.11
N GLN A 217 6.91 28.33 3.17
CA GLN A 217 6.86 27.72 4.49
C GLN A 217 5.38 27.44 4.73
N PRO A 218 4.98 26.19 4.97
CA PRO A 218 3.58 25.86 5.15
C PRO A 218 3.03 26.76 6.25
N GLN A 219 2.21 27.74 5.85
CA GLN A 219 1.56 28.63 6.78
C GLN A 219 0.53 27.78 7.50
N HIS A 220 0.93 27.29 8.67
CA HIS A 220 0.19 26.43 9.60
C HIS A 220 -0.14 25.01 9.11
N GLN A 221 0.75 24.04 9.38
CA GLN A 221 0.32 22.66 9.62
C GLN A 221 1.20 21.99 10.69
N PRO A 222 0.66 21.57 11.85
CA PRO A 222 1.40 20.67 12.74
C PRO A 222 1.40 19.31 12.04
N TYR A 223 2.53 18.91 11.46
CA TYR A 223 2.68 17.57 10.90
C TYR A 223 2.27 16.56 11.98
N PRO A 224 1.27 15.70 11.76
CA PRO A 224 0.74 14.84 12.81
C PRO A 224 1.72 13.72 13.17
N LEU A 225 2.75 13.48 12.35
CA LEU A 225 3.71 12.41 12.52
C LEU A 225 4.93 12.87 13.32
N ILE A 226 5.17 12.22 14.45
CA ILE A 226 6.38 12.38 15.27
C ILE A 226 7.15 11.07 15.18
N ALA A 227 8.45 11.16 14.88
CA ALA A 227 9.32 10.00 14.84
C ALA A 227 10.56 10.22 15.71
N ARG A 228 10.97 9.16 16.40
CA ARG A 228 12.19 9.07 17.21
C ARG A 228 12.92 7.78 16.82
N GLU A 229 14.08 7.53 17.42
CA GLU A 229 14.91 6.36 17.12
C GLU A 229 14.15 5.02 17.18
N ASN A 230 13.28 4.85 18.18
CA ASN A 230 12.53 3.62 18.41
C ASN A 230 11.00 3.82 18.51
N SER A 231 10.49 4.99 18.14
CA SER A 231 9.05 5.26 18.22
C SER A 231 8.53 6.12 17.08
N ILE A 232 7.28 5.87 16.70
CA ILE A 232 6.52 6.65 15.71
C ILE A 232 5.13 6.95 16.26
N GLU A 233 4.60 8.11 15.95
CA GLU A 233 3.33 8.59 16.50
C GLU A 233 2.56 9.38 15.44
N ASN A 234 1.24 9.22 15.42
CA ASN A 234 0.32 10.09 14.67
C ASN A 234 -0.73 10.72 15.62
N GLN A 235 -1.79 11.33 15.07
CA GLN A 235 -2.87 11.91 15.88
C GLN A 235 -3.68 10.88 16.69
N PHE A 236 -3.61 9.58 16.37
CA PHE A 236 -4.34 8.51 17.05
C PHE A 236 -3.45 7.64 17.94
N TYR A 237 -2.25 7.27 17.48
CA TYR A 237 -1.43 6.28 18.17
C TYR A 237 0.00 6.74 18.40
N THR A 238 0.58 6.30 19.51
CA THR A 238 2.03 6.22 19.70
C THR A 238 2.44 4.75 19.66
N ILE A 239 3.50 4.43 18.91
CA ILE A 239 4.03 3.08 18.73
C ILE A 239 5.49 3.10 19.15
N GLU A 240 5.87 2.24 20.09
CA GLU A 240 7.24 2.12 20.59
C GLU A 240 7.74 0.68 20.41
N ALA A 241 8.93 0.54 19.83
CA ALA A 241 9.61 -0.74 19.70
C ALA A 241 10.50 -1.01 20.92
N ASN A 242 10.32 -2.17 21.54
CA ASN A 242 11.10 -2.62 22.67
C ASN A 242 12.53 -2.97 22.22
N ALA A 243 13.53 -2.30 22.81
CA ALA A 243 14.93 -2.46 22.42
C ALA A 243 15.54 -3.84 22.77
N GLN A 244 14.89 -4.64 23.63
CA GLN A 244 15.39 -5.95 24.06
C GLN A 244 14.83 -7.10 23.23
N ASP A 245 13.54 -7.07 22.90
CA ASP A 245 12.87 -8.18 22.21
C ASP A 245 12.16 -7.79 20.89
N GLY A 246 12.11 -6.50 20.57
CA GLY A 246 11.50 -5.99 19.33
C GLY A 246 9.97 -5.96 19.33
N THR A 247 9.32 -6.33 20.43
CA THR A 247 7.87 -6.23 20.53
C THR A 247 7.39 -4.78 20.53
N LEU A 248 6.13 -4.57 20.15
CA LEU A 248 5.53 -3.24 20.05
C LEU A 248 4.69 -2.94 21.28
N THR A 249 4.78 -1.71 21.76
CA THR A 249 3.79 -1.10 22.63
C THR A 249 3.01 -0.08 21.82
N VAL A 250 1.70 -0.26 21.71
CA VAL A 250 0.79 0.67 21.02
C VAL A 250 -0.10 1.36 22.04
N THR A 251 -0.12 2.69 22.02
CA THR A 251 -0.97 3.52 22.89
C THR A 251 -2.00 4.26 22.07
N ASP A 252 -3.29 4.06 22.33
CA ASP A 252 -4.38 4.89 21.78
C ASP A 252 -4.49 6.19 22.56
N LYS A 253 -4.23 7.31 21.87
CA LYS A 253 -4.21 8.65 22.45
C LYS A 253 -5.60 9.18 22.80
N ALA A 254 -6.67 8.62 22.22
CA ALA A 254 -8.02 9.07 22.47
C ALA A 254 -8.51 8.67 23.87
N ASN A 255 -8.10 7.50 24.36
CA ASN A 255 -8.55 6.95 25.65
C ASN A 255 -7.41 6.57 26.61
N GLY A 256 -6.14 6.62 26.17
CA GLY A 256 -4.96 6.25 26.96
C GLY A 256 -4.69 4.74 27.04
N THR A 257 -5.46 3.90 26.35
CA THR A 257 -5.31 2.45 26.40
C THR A 257 -3.99 2.04 25.77
N THR A 258 -3.26 1.16 26.45
CA THR A 258 -1.96 0.66 26.01
C THR A 258 -2.00 -0.85 25.78
N PHE A 259 -1.44 -1.29 24.66
CA PHE A 259 -1.29 -2.69 24.26
C PHE A 259 0.21 -3.02 24.19
N PRO A 260 0.80 -3.58 25.26
CA PRO A 260 2.20 -3.95 25.29
C PRO A 260 2.46 -5.34 24.69
N GLY A 261 3.69 -5.58 24.25
CA GLY A 261 4.15 -6.92 23.85
C GLY A 261 3.55 -7.45 22.54
N LEU A 262 3.00 -6.56 21.72
CA LEU A 262 2.43 -6.88 20.42
C LEU A 262 3.51 -7.30 19.41
N ASN A 263 3.10 -7.97 18.34
CA ASN A 263 3.99 -8.44 17.26
C ASN A 263 5.09 -9.40 17.76
N ARG A 264 4.76 -10.25 18.73
CA ARG A 264 5.70 -11.23 19.32
C ARG A 264 5.75 -12.48 18.47
N PHE A 265 6.94 -12.86 17.98
CA PHE A 265 7.11 -14.10 17.22
C PHE A 265 7.25 -15.30 18.15
N VAL A 266 6.48 -16.36 17.88
CA VAL A 266 6.58 -17.65 18.58
C VAL A 266 6.65 -18.79 17.59
N ASP A 267 7.68 -19.60 17.73
CA ASP A 267 7.96 -20.76 16.90
C ASP A 267 7.81 -22.05 17.71
N SER A 268 7.02 -23.00 17.19
CA SER A 268 6.71 -24.30 17.82
C SER A 268 6.94 -25.45 16.84
N GLY A 269 7.04 -26.68 17.31
CA GLY A 269 7.15 -27.85 16.43
C GLY A 269 5.81 -28.20 15.76
N ASP A 270 5.87 -28.74 14.54
CA ASP A 270 4.73 -29.36 13.86
C ASP A 270 5.16 -30.68 13.20
N VAL A 271 4.68 -31.79 13.76
CA VAL A 271 4.90 -33.16 13.26
C VAL A 271 3.67 -33.72 12.53
N GLY A 272 2.75 -32.83 12.17
CA GLY A 272 1.51 -33.08 11.47
C GLY A 272 1.68 -33.33 9.97
N ASP A 273 0.67 -32.92 9.22
CA ASP A 273 0.60 -33.02 7.76
C ASP A 273 -0.12 -31.79 7.16
N LEU A 274 -0.37 -31.77 5.85
CA LEU A 274 -1.02 -30.63 5.19
C LEU A 274 -2.45 -30.34 5.65
N TYR A 275 -3.12 -31.29 6.32
CA TYR A 275 -4.48 -31.11 6.83
C TYR A 275 -4.48 -30.63 8.28
N ASN A 276 -3.69 -31.26 9.15
CA ASN A 276 -3.76 -31.04 10.59
C ASN A 276 -2.38 -30.71 11.17
N TYR A 277 -2.35 -29.62 11.95
CA TYR A 277 -1.29 -29.36 12.91
C TYR A 277 -1.24 -30.48 13.96
N SER A 278 -0.04 -30.92 14.31
CA SER A 278 0.17 -31.85 15.42
C SER A 278 1.46 -31.46 16.16
N PRO A 279 1.40 -31.03 17.44
CA PRO A 279 2.60 -30.74 18.20
C PRO A 279 3.39 -32.03 18.50
N PRO A 280 4.73 -31.96 18.64
CA PRO A 280 5.52 -33.02 19.29
C PRO A 280 5.05 -33.27 20.73
N GLU A 281 5.30 -34.47 21.25
CA GLU A 281 4.96 -34.82 22.65
C GLU A 281 5.72 -33.94 23.67
N HIS A 282 6.96 -33.61 23.35
CA HIS A 282 7.85 -32.76 24.13
C HIS A 282 8.30 -31.58 23.26
N ASP A 283 7.42 -30.60 23.10
CA ASP A 283 7.71 -29.41 22.31
C ASP A 283 8.48 -28.34 23.10
N THR A 284 9.26 -27.52 22.40
CA THR A 284 9.93 -26.34 22.94
C THR A 284 9.63 -25.15 22.05
N CYS A 285 8.86 -24.20 22.58
CA CYS A 285 8.55 -22.95 21.91
C CYS A 285 9.74 -21.98 22.00
N ILE A 286 10.09 -21.35 20.88
CA ILE A 286 11.09 -20.28 20.83
C ILE A 286 10.37 -18.95 20.61
N SER A 287 10.43 -18.05 21.59
CA SER A 287 9.68 -16.78 21.58
C SER A 287 10.56 -15.54 21.71
N GLN A 288 11.88 -15.69 21.71
CA GLN A 288 12.85 -14.63 21.92
C GLN A 288 13.91 -14.67 20.82
N PRO A 289 14.37 -13.51 20.33
CA PRO A 289 15.51 -13.46 19.44
C PRO A 289 16.80 -13.87 20.19
N VAL A 290 17.82 -14.28 19.45
CA VAL A 290 19.13 -14.67 20.03
C VAL A 290 19.88 -13.50 20.66
N GLU A 291 19.57 -12.29 20.20
CA GLU A 291 20.17 -11.02 20.61
C GLU A 291 19.14 -9.90 20.43
N PRO A 292 19.28 -8.76 21.12
CA PRO A 292 18.43 -7.59 20.91
C PRO A 292 18.32 -7.23 19.42
N PRO A 293 17.10 -7.00 18.89
CA PRO A 293 16.92 -6.73 17.46
C PRO A 293 17.44 -5.33 17.11
N LYS A 294 17.83 -5.16 15.84
CA LYS A 294 18.18 -3.86 15.28
C LYS A 294 16.90 -3.09 14.96
N ILE A 295 16.74 -1.90 15.56
CA ILE A 295 15.61 -0.99 15.30
C ILE A 295 16.12 0.19 14.48
N GLU A 296 15.46 0.49 13.36
CA GLU A 296 15.84 1.56 12.44
C GLU A 296 14.62 2.38 12.05
N LEU A 297 14.70 3.70 12.16
CA LEU A 297 13.75 4.59 11.53
C LEU A 297 14.06 4.69 10.03
N LEU A 298 13.31 3.97 9.20
CA LEU A 298 13.55 3.95 7.74
C LEU A 298 13.11 5.25 7.07
N ASN A 299 11.99 5.80 7.52
CA ASN A 299 11.47 7.05 7.01
C ASN A 299 10.63 7.77 8.06
N ALA A 300 10.69 9.09 8.01
CA ALA A 300 9.79 9.99 8.69
C ALA A 300 9.52 11.16 7.74
N GLY A 301 8.28 11.25 7.26
CA GLY A 301 7.85 12.30 6.36
C GLY A 301 6.41 12.71 6.65
N PRO A 302 5.87 13.67 5.89
CA PRO A 302 4.52 14.19 6.14
C PRO A 302 3.41 13.17 5.85
N VAL A 303 3.72 12.10 5.10
CA VAL A 303 2.77 11.07 4.66
C VAL A 303 2.75 9.87 5.61
N GLN A 304 3.94 9.39 5.97
CA GLN A 304 4.11 8.21 6.82
C GLN A 304 5.42 8.26 7.61
N ALA A 305 5.48 7.49 8.68
CA ALA A 305 6.70 7.12 9.38
C ALA A 305 6.79 5.58 9.46
N THR A 306 8.00 5.02 9.37
CA THR A 306 8.22 3.56 9.38
C THR A 306 9.42 3.18 10.22
N LEU A 307 9.22 2.26 11.16
CA LEU A 307 10.27 1.58 11.90
C LEU A 307 10.53 0.20 11.26
N ARG A 308 11.79 -0.18 11.08
CA ARG A 308 12.19 -1.56 10.78
C ARG A 308 12.79 -2.19 12.02
N ILE A 309 12.32 -3.38 12.36
CA ILE A 309 12.77 -4.17 13.50
C ILE A 309 13.30 -5.49 12.96
N SER A 310 14.61 -5.69 13.00
CA SER A 310 15.27 -6.87 12.41
C SER A 310 15.93 -7.71 13.49
N GLY A 311 15.47 -8.94 13.65
CA GLY A 311 15.98 -9.89 14.64
C GLY A 311 16.40 -11.22 14.01
N ARG A 312 17.01 -12.07 14.83
CA ARG A 312 17.47 -13.41 14.44
C ARG A 312 16.95 -14.42 15.45
N TRP A 313 16.33 -15.47 14.96
CA TRP A 313 15.84 -16.57 15.78
C TRP A 313 16.68 -17.82 15.52
N SER A 314 17.18 -18.43 16.60
CA SER A 314 17.85 -19.74 16.54
C SER A 314 16.80 -20.82 16.69
N LEU A 315 16.30 -21.33 15.57
CA LEU A 315 15.23 -22.31 15.53
C LEU A 315 15.79 -23.73 15.36
N PRO A 316 15.22 -24.75 16.02
CA PRO A 316 15.49 -26.15 15.72
C PRO A 316 15.40 -26.44 14.21
N THR A 317 16.39 -27.15 13.68
CA THR A 317 16.49 -27.44 12.24
C THR A 317 15.32 -28.28 11.69
N SER A 318 14.71 -29.11 12.53
CA SER A 318 13.61 -30.04 12.23
C SER A 318 13.08 -30.64 13.53
N CYS A 319 12.04 -31.47 13.44
CA CYS A 319 11.70 -32.41 14.52
C CYS A 319 12.63 -33.63 14.48
N THR A 320 12.74 -34.33 15.60
CA THR A 320 13.53 -35.58 15.66
C THR A 320 12.91 -36.66 14.77
N SER A 321 13.70 -37.66 14.38
CA SER A 321 13.23 -38.76 13.52
C SER A 321 12.06 -39.56 14.12
N ASN A 322 11.97 -39.63 15.45
CA ASN A 322 10.84 -40.24 16.17
C ASN A 322 9.67 -39.28 16.39
N ARG A 323 9.81 -38.00 16.01
CA ARG A 323 8.80 -36.92 16.10
C ARG A 323 8.33 -36.59 17.52
N ALA A 324 9.02 -37.10 18.54
CA ALA A 324 8.65 -36.86 19.93
C ALA A 324 9.03 -35.44 20.39
N GLU A 325 10.07 -34.85 19.80
CA GLU A 325 10.62 -33.56 20.21
C GLU A 325 11.26 -32.81 19.02
N ARG A 326 11.80 -31.62 19.28
CA ARG A 326 12.54 -30.84 18.29
C ARG A 326 14.04 -31.13 18.34
N SER A 327 14.72 -31.03 17.20
CA SER A 327 16.17 -31.23 17.10
C SER A 327 16.94 -30.23 17.98
N SER A 328 17.95 -30.71 18.71
CA SER A 328 18.88 -29.85 19.46
C SER A 328 19.81 -29.03 18.55
N ARG A 329 19.92 -29.41 17.26
CA ARG A 329 20.67 -28.64 16.26
C ARG A 329 19.79 -27.51 15.76
N THR A 330 20.28 -26.28 15.88
CA THR A 330 19.55 -25.09 15.44
C THR A 330 20.14 -24.48 14.16
N THR A 331 19.32 -23.66 13.50
CA THR A 331 19.69 -22.78 12.39
C THR A 331 19.18 -21.38 12.66
N ILE A 332 19.80 -20.39 12.03
CA ILE A 332 19.41 -18.99 12.18
C ILE A 332 18.40 -18.63 11.10
N CYS A 333 17.20 -18.25 11.52
CA CYS A 333 16.15 -17.69 10.69
C CYS A 333 16.02 -16.18 10.99
N PRO A 334 16.46 -15.30 10.07
CA PRO A 334 16.18 -13.87 10.14
C PRO A 334 14.68 -13.57 10.03
N ILE A 335 14.18 -12.65 10.85
CA ILE A 335 12.82 -12.10 10.75
C ILE A 335 12.92 -10.58 10.86
N SER A 336 12.30 -9.86 9.93
CA SER A 336 12.26 -8.38 9.93
C SER A 336 10.83 -7.90 9.79
N SER A 337 10.43 -6.90 10.58
CA SER A 337 9.12 -6.25 10.48
C SER A 337 9.28 -4.76 10.19
N GLU A 338 8.57 -4.27 9.18
CA GLU A 338 8.36 -2.85 8.92
C GLU A 338 7.01 -2.42 9.47
N VAL A 339 7.04 -1.53 10.47
CA VAL A 339 5.86 -1.00 11.14
C VAL A 339 5.63 0.42 10.64
N THR A 340 4.57 0.61 9.87
CA THR A 340 4.27 1.88 9.20
C THR A 340 3.01 2.51 9.77
N LEU A 341 3.11 3.80 10.08
CA LEU A 341 1.99 4.64 10.48
C LEU A 341 1.83 5.79 9.49
N ASN A 342 0.64 5.89 8.89
CA ASN A 342 0.29 6.98 7.99
C ASN A 342 -0.31 8.14 8.80
N ALA A 343 -0.10 9.38 8.34
CA ALA A 343 -0.85 10.52 8.85
C ALA A 343 -2.36 10.29 8.60
N HIS A 344 -3.21 10.74 9.52
CA HIS A 344 -4.67 10.62 9.43
C HIS A 344 -5.26 9.18 9.35
N SER A 345 -4.44 8.13 9.50
CA SER A 345 -4.89 6.72 9.45
C SER A 345 -5.01 6.09 10.85
N ARG A 346 -6.11 5.37 11.10
CA ARG A 346 -6.32 4.52 12.30
C ARG A 346 -5.79 3.08 12.15
N ARG A 347 -5.06 2.80 11.07
CA ARG A 347 -4.48 1.48 10.82
C ARG A 347 -2.97 1.51 10.95
N ILE A 348 -2.43 0.59 11.74
CA ILE A 348 -1.00 0.34 11.91
C ILE A 348 -0.62 -0.80 10.98
N HIS A 349 0.17 -0.51 9.96
CA HIS A 349 0.58 -1.49 8.96
C HIS A 349 1.83 -2.23 9.43
N ILE A 350 1.86 -3.55 9.27
CA ILE A 350 3.03 -4.39 9.57
C ILE A 350 3.30 -5.28 8.36
N HIS A 351 4.50 -5.12 7.80
CA HIS A 351 5.03 -6.00 6.77
C HIS A 351 6.18 -6.82 7.36
N THR A 352 6.07 -8.14 7.38
CA THR A 352 7.07 -9.02 7.95
C THR A 352 7.68 -9.92 6.89
N SER A 353 9.01 -9.92 6.82
CA SER A 353 9.79 -10.88 6.04
C SER A 353 10.41 -11.94 6.94
N VAL A 354 10.40 -13.18 6.48
CA VAL A 354 10.98 -14.34 7.14
C VAL A 354 11.87 -15.07 6.14
N GLU A 355 13.12 -15.31 6.51
CA GLU A 355 14.01 -16.23 5.79
C GLU A 355 13.99 -17.58 6.50
N ASN A 356 13.13 -18.49 6.03
CA ASN A 356 12.88 -19.77 6.66
C ASN A 356 13.93 -20.83 6.26
N ARG A 357 14.63 -21.37 7.25
CA ARG A 357 15.63 -22.44 7.09
C ARG A 357 15.35 -23.65 7.98
N ALA A 358 14.26 -23.61 8.75
CA ALA A 358 13.85 -24.65 9.68
C ALA A 358 12.72 -25.48 9.06
N ARG A 359 12.57 -26.73 9.51
CA ARG A 359 11.54 -27.67 9.06
C ARG A 359 10.68 -28.11 10.24
N ASP A 360 9.53 -28.72 9.94
CA ASP A 360 8.64 -29.35 10.93
C ASP A 360 8.26 -28.39 12.06
N HIS A 361 7.81 -27.20 11.68
CA HIS A 361 7.58 -26.12 12.62
C HIS A 361 6.41 -25.23 12.20
N ARG A 362 5.88 -24.50 13.18
CA ARG A 362 4.82 -23.51 13.01
C ARG A 362 5.27 -22.20 13.64
N LEU A 363 5.43 -21.17 12.80
CA LEU A 363 5.77 -19.81 13.19
C LEU A 363 4.50 -18.94 13.22
N ARG A 364 4.29 -18.25 14.33
CA ARG A 364 3.14 -17.38 14.57
C ARG A 364 3.58 -16.03 15.08
N VAL A 365 2.76 -15.02 14.83
CA VAL A 365 2.87 -13.70 15.46
C VAL A 365 1.73 -13.52 16.46
N LEU A 366 2.06 -13.05 17.65
CA LEU A 366 1.16 -12.93 18.79
C LEU A 366 0.89 -11.47 19.15
N PHE A 367 -0.36 -11.22 19.55
CA PHE A 367 -0.88 -9.92 19.99
C PHE A 367 -1.56 -10.10 21.36
N PRO A 368 -0.80 -9.94 22.46
CA PRO A 368 -1.34 -10.02 23.81
C PRO A 368 -2.36 -8.90 24.10
N VAL A 369 -3.37 -9.24 24.89
CA VAL A 369 -4.36 -8.29 25.42
C VAL A 369 -4.46 -8.45 26.93
N SER A 370 -4.73 -7.33 27.61
CA SER A 370 -4.77 -7.25 29.08
C SER A 370 -6.13 -7.58 29.69
N TYR A 371 -7.14 -7.85 28.86
CA TYR A 371 -8.50 -8.17 29.27
C TYR A 371 -8.86 -9.62 28.93
N GLN A 372 -9.87 -10.15 29.62
CA GLN A 372 -10.39 -11.50 29.41
C GLN A 372 -11.67 -11.44 28.59
N VAL A 373 -11.83 -12.38 27.68
CA VAL A 373 -13.04 -12.52 26.85
C VAL A 373 -13.43 -13.98 26.75
N GLU A 374 -14.70 -14.25 26.45
CA GLU A 374 -15.18 -15.61 26.18
C GLU A 374 -15.27 -15.91 24.69
N GLN A 375 -15.39 -14.87 23.86
CA GLN A 375 -15.58 -14.98 22.42
C GLN A 375 -14.79 -13.89 21.67
N VAL A 376 -14.51 -14.15 20.39
CA VAL A 376 -13.90 -13.22 19.44
C VAL A 376 -14.76 -13.13 18.19
N ALA A 377 -14.73 -11.99 17.52
CA ALA A 377 -15.40 -11.82 16.23
C ALA A 377 -14.43 -12.19 15.10
N VAL A 378 -14.82 -13.11 14.23
CA VAL A 378 -14.00 -13.55 13.11
C VAL A 378 -14.74 -13.34 11.81
N GLU A 379 -14.07 -12.76 10.81
CA GLU A 379 -14.67 -12.60 9.50
C GLU A 379 -14.72 -13.93 8.75
N GLU A 380 -15.89 -14.24 8.18
CA GLU A 380 -16.14 -15.41 7.36
C GLU A 380 -16.70 -15.03 5.98
N THR A 381 -17.16 -16.04 5.24
CA THR A 381 -17.77 -15.83 3.93
C THR A 381 -19.13 -15.15 4.09
N PHE A 382 -19.21 -13.87 3.71
CA PHE A 382 -20.41 -13.01 3.78
C PHE A 382 -20.93 -12.70 5.20
N GLY A 383 -20.07 -12.75 6.22
CA GLY A 383 -20.50 -12.39 7.57
C GLY A 383 -19.34 -12.29 8.56
N VAL A 384 -19.68 -11.90 9.78
CA VAL A 384 -18.78 -11.91 10.94
C VAL A 384 -19.43 -12.80 12.00
N GLN A 385 -18.69 -13.79 12.51
CA GLN A 385 -19.18 -14.75 13.48
C GLN A 385 -18.50 -14.55 14.82
N MET A 386 -19.29 -14.60 15.90
CA MET A 386 -18.76 -14.68 17.25
C MET A 386 -18.37 -16.13 17.55
N ARG A 387 -17.10 -16.37 17.85
CA ARG A 387 -16.56 -17.70 18.14
C ARG A 387 -15.97 -17.76 19.55
N PRO A 388 -16.22 -18.83 20.32
CA PRO A 388 -15.61 -18.97 21.64
C PRO A 388 -14.08 -19.09 21.53
N ILE A 389 -13.36 -18.51 22.49
CA ILE A 389 -11.88 -18.54 22.50
C ILE A 389 -11.31 -19.93 22.78
N ALA A 390 -12.11 -20.80 23.41
CA ALA A 390 -11.79 -22.20 23.63
C ALA A 390 -13.09 -23.00 23.67
N HIS A 391 -13.14 -24.11 22.95
CA HIS A 391 -14.21 -25.08 23.09
C HIS A 391 -13.89 -26.02 24.26
N ALA A 392 -14.86 -26.23 25.15
CA ALA A 392 -14.76 -27.31 26.12
C ALA A 392 -14.67 -28.64 25.36
N ARG A 393 -13.61 -29.43 25.62
CA ARG A 393 -13.46 -30.76 25.00
C ARG A 393 -14.69 -31.61 25.38
N PRO A 394 -15.50 -32.06 24.42
CA PRO A 394 -16.66 -32.87 24.74
C PRO A 394 -16.24 -34.17 25.44
N ALA A 395 -17.03 -34.63 26.41
CA ALA A 395 -16.70 -35.83 27.19
C ALA A 395 -16.69 -37.13 26.34
N ASN A 396 -17.32 -37.11 25.17
CA ASN A 396 -17.58 -38.25 24.29
C ASN A 396 -16.84 -38.15 22.95
N VAL A 397 -15.60 -37.65 22.93
CA VAL A 397 -14.76 -37.61 21.70
C VAL A 397 -13.96 -38.90 21.45
N ALA A 398 -14.09 -39.91 22.30
CA ALA A 398 -13.30 -41.15 22.24
C ALA A 398 -13.47 -41.94 20.93
N GLU A 399 -14.54 -41.71 20.17
CA GLU A 399 -14.79 -42.31 18.83
C GLU A 399 -14.52 -41.35 17.66
N TRP A 400 -14.18 -40.09 17.93
CA TRP A 400 -14.00 -39.07 16.88
C TRP A 400 -12.70 -39.27 16.13
N ILE A 401 -12.74 -39.12 14.80
CA ILE A 401 -11.53 -39.24 13.99
C ILE A 401 -10.53 -38.11 14.30
N GLU A 402 -11.02 -36.90 14.54
CA GLU A 402 -10.23 -35.70 14.85
C GLU A 402 -10.52 -35.20 16.26
N GLU A 403 -9.46 -34.76 16.95
CA GLU A 403 -9.60 -34.05 18.23
C GLU A 403 -10.10 -32.62 18.00
N PRO A 404 -10.95 -32.07 18.90
CA PRO A 404 -11.32 -30.65 18.83
C PRO A 404 -10.09 -29.76 18.90
N VAL A 405 -9.99 -28.80 17.98
CA VAL A 405 -8.95 -27.78 17.96
C VAL A 405 -9.56 -26.39 18.21
N ASN A 406 -8.80 -25.49 18.83
CA ASN A 406 -9.19 -24.10 19.06
C ASN A 406 -8.63 -23.15 18.00
N VAL A 407 -8.22 -23.71 16.86
CA VAL A 407 -7.77 -22.96 15.70
C VAL A 407 -8.99 -22.52 14.90
N LEU A 408 -9.05 -21.24 14.55
CA LEU A 408 -10.17 -20.59 13.90
C LEU A 408 -9.79 -20.22 12.45
N PRO A 409 -10.65 -20.56 11.47
CA PRO A 409 -10.51 -20.00 10.13
C PRO A 409 -10.93 -18.53 10.16
N GLN A 410 -10.15 -17.67 9.51
CA GLN A 410 -10.47 -16.26 9.31
C GLN A 410 -10.34 -15.87 7.85
N LYS A 411 -11.12 -14.87 7.44
CA LYS A 411 -10.94 -14.20 6.15
C LYS A 411 -9.95 -13.05 6.30
N ARG A 412 -10.41 -11.81 6.47
CA ARG A 412 -9.52 -10.64 6.53
C ARG A 412 -9.18 -10.19 7.93
N PHE A 413 -9.94 -10.61 8.96
CA PHE A 413 -9.65 -10.21 10.33
C PHE A 413 -10.19 -11.16 11.40
N VAL A 414 -9.59 -11.01 12.58
CA VAL A 414 -10.12 -11.40 13.89
C VAL A 414 -10.12 -10.16 14.79
N ASP A 415 -11.18 -9.96 15.56
CA ASP A 415 -11.34 -8.87 16.51
C ASP A 415 -11.58 -9.43 17.92
N ILE A 416 -10.79 -8.94 18.87
CA ILE A 416 -10.84 -9.31 20.28
C ILE A 416 -11.13 -8.05 21.10
N GLY A 417 -12.18 -8.08 21.93
CA GLY A 417 -12.56 -6.92 22.71
C GLY A 417 -13.53 -7.25 23.84
N ASP A 418 -13.50 -6.44 24.90
CA ASP A 418 -14.36 -6.57 26.08
C ASP A 418 -15.62 -5.69 26.01
N GLY A 419 -15.89 -5.09 24.83
CA GLY A 419 -16.97 -4.14 24.59
C GLY A 419 -16.65 -2.70 24.96
N GLN A 420 -15.50 -2.43 25.59
CA GLN A 420 -14.99 -1.08 25.84
C GLN A 420 -13.72 -0.84 25.04
N THR A 421 -12.76 -1.76 25.14
CA THR A 421 -11.47 -1.75 24.44
C THR A 421 -11.38 -2.98 23.55
N ALA A 422 -10.92 -2.79 22.33
CA ALA A 422 -10.75 -3.87 21.37
C ALA A 422 -9.50 -3.69 20.51
N LEU A 423 -9.00 -4.80 19.99
CA LEU A 423 -7.90 -4.87 19.05
C LEU A 423 -8.28 -5.78 17.89
N ALA A 424 -8.45 -5.21 16.71
CA ALA A 424 -8.61 -5.98 15.49
C ALA A 424 -7.25 -6.24 14.82
N ILE A 425 -7.04 -7.49 14.43
CA ILE A 425 -5.89 -7.96 13.66
C ILE A 425 -6.37 -8.24 12.24
N LEU A 426 -5.97 -7.40 11.31
CA LEU A 426 -6.26 -7.53 9.88
C LEU A 426 -5.15 -8.31 9.20
N ASN A 427 -5.45 -9.05 8.15
CA ASN A 427 -4.47 -9.81 7.39
C ASN A 427 -4.73 -9.78 5.88
N ARG A 428 -3.71 -10.17 5.10
CA ARG A 428 -3.81 -10.55 3.69
C ARG A 428 -3.35 -12.00 3.52
N GLY A 429 -4.29 -12.92 3.38
CA GLY A 429 -3.99 -14.31 3.06
C GLY A 429 -3.44 -15.13 4.24
N LEU A 430 -3.76 -14.77 5.49
CA LEU A 430 -3.41 -15.53 6.69
C LEU A 430 -4.69 -16.13 7.29
N PRO A 431 -5.13 -17.30 6.80
CA PRO A 431 -6.46 -17.83 7.10
C PRO A 431 -6.59 -18.48 8.48
N GLU A 432 -5.50 -18.62 9.24
CA GLU A 432 -5.46 -19.35 10.50
C GLU A 432 -5.14 -18.41 11.66
N CYS A 433 -6.01 -18.38 12.68
CA CYS A 433 -5.73 -17.75 13.97
C CYS A 433 -6.13 -18.64 15.15
N GLU A 434 -5.61 -18.33 16.33
CA GLU A 434 -5.90 -19.03 17.58
C GLU A 434 -5.88 -18.01 18.73
N ILE A 435 -6.75 -18.18 19.73
CA ILE A 435 -6.68 -17.39 20.96
C ILE A 435 -5.96 -18.20 22.03
N LEU A 436 -4.75 -17.77 22.37
CA LEU A 436 -3.90 -18.43 23.35
C LEU A 436 -4.20 -17.91 24.75
N GLN A 437 -4.41 -18.83 25.68
CA GLN A 437 -4.39 -18.56 27.11
C GLN A 437 -2.97 -18.76 27.63
N GLY A 438 -2.42 -17.73 28.28
CA GLY A 438 -1.07 -17.79 28.81
C GLY A 438 -0.93 -18.82 29.92
N ASN A 439 0.03 -19.73 29.73
CA ASN A 439 0.40 -20.76 30.69
C ASN A 439 1.92 -20.77 30.98
N GLY A 440 2.64 -19.77 30.48
CA GLY A 440 4.09 -19.62 30.64
C GLY A 440 4.95 -20.49 29.70
N THR A 441 4.36 -21.39 28.91
CA THR A 441 5.10 -22.33 28.02
C THR A 441 4.85 -22.09 26.53
N ASN A 442 3.78 -21.38 26.19
CA ASN A 442 3.36 -21.09 24.81
C ASN A 442 3.79 -19.69 24.32
N GLY A 443 4.68 -19.01 25.04
CA GLY A 443 5.14 -17.65 24.72
C GLY A 443 4.18 -16.53 25.14
N VAL A 444 3.13 -16.86 25.90
CA VAL A 444 2.16 -15.91 26.48
C VAL A 444 2.26 -15.94 28.01
N GLU A 445 2.26 -14.76 28.63
CA GLU A 445 2.36 -14.61 30.08
C GLU A 445 1.14 -15.21 30.79
N SER A 446 1.36 -15.94 31.88
CA SER A 446 0.30 -16.59 32.64
C SER A 446 -0.81 -15.61 33.04
N GLY A 447 -2.05 -15.94 32.71
CA GLY A 447 -3.22 -15.09 33.00
C GLY A 447 -3.50 -13.98 31.96
N THR A 448 -2.75 -13.94 30.86
CA THR A 448 -3.04 -13.06 29.71
C THR A 448 -3.61 -13.85 28.54
N LEU A 449 -4.36 -13.18 27.67
CA LEU A 449 -4.80 -13.72 26.38
C LEU A 449 -3.94 -13.15 25.27
N ALA A 450 -3.73 -13.92 24.19
CA ALA A 450 -3.13 -13.40 22.98
C ALA A 450 -3.82 -13.93 21.73
N VAL A 451 -4.06 -13.06 20.75
CA VAL A 451 -4.40 -13.49 19.40
C VAL A 451 -3.12 -13.95 18.73
N ALA A 452 -3.07 -15.20 18.28
CA ALA A 452 -1.99 -15.74 17.48
C ALA A 452 -2.44 -15.86 16.02
N VAL A 453 -1.69 -15.27 15.09
CA VAL A 453 -1.89 -15.44 13.65
C VAL A 453 -0.75 -16.29 13.10
N THR A 454 -1.08 -17.37 12.39
CA THR A 454 -0.07 -18.26 11.80
C THR A 454 0.52 -17.64 10.53
N LEU A 455 1.84 -17.52 10.50
CA LEU A 455 2.60 -17.02 9.34
C LEU A 455 3.10 -18.18 8.47
N LEU A 456 3.72 -19.19 9.10
CA LEU A 456 4.21 -20.38 8.44
C LEU A 456 3.79 -21.63 9.20
N ARG A 457 3.41 -22.66 8.44
CA ARG A 457 3.27 -24.03 8.92
C ARG A 457 3.97 -24.95 7.92
N CYS A 458 5.01 -25.62 8.39
CA CYS A 458 5.99 -26.32 7.56
C CYS A 458 5.96 -27.80 7.91
N VAL A 459 5.55 -28.63 6.95
CA VAL A 459 5.39 -30.09 7.11
C VAL A 459 5.87 -30.81 5.85
N GLU A 460 6.11 -32.12 5.93
CA GLU A 460 6.65 -32.90 4.79
C GLU A 460 5.64 -33.86 4.15
N TRP A 461 4.43 -33.99 4.69
CA TRP A 461 3.47 -35.00 4.23
C TRP A 461 2.13 -34.39 3.86
N LEU A 462 1.55 -34.88 2.77
CA LEU A 462 0.16 -34.62 2.42
C LEU A 462 -0.77 -35.13 3.51
N SER A 463 -0.65 -36.42 3.85
CA SER A 463 -1.44 -36.99 4.94
C SER A 463 -0.67 -38.05 5.72
N ARG A 464 -0.83 -38.03 7.03
CA ARG A 464 -0.29 -39.01 7.96
C ARG A 464 -1.38 -39.78 8.68
N GLY A 465 -1.04 -41.03 9.02
CA GLY A 465 -1.91 -42.00 9.71
C GLY A 465 -1.75 -42.01 11.23
N ASP A 466 -0.67 -41.38 11.69
CA ASP A 466 -0.03 -41.55 13.00
C ASP A 466 0.15 -40.19 13.72
N LEU A 467 -0.91 -39.36 13.70
CA LEU A 467 -0.96 -38.07 14.38
C LEU A 467 -1.63 -38.20 15.76
N SER A 468 -1.23 -37.37 16.71
CA SER A 468 -1.91 -37.30 18.01
C SER A 468 -3.26 -36.56 17.93
N THR A 469 -3.43 -35.72 16.91
CA THR A 469 -4.63 -34.88 16.70
C THR A 469 -5.66 -35.52 15.76
N ARG A 470 -5.30 -36.59 15.03
CA ARG A 470 -6.18 -37.28 14.08
C ARG A 470 -5.84 -38.76 13.92
N ARG A 471 -6.86 -39.62 13.91
CA ARG A 471 -6.74 -41.07 13.67
C ARG A 471 -6.84 -41.41 12.17
N GLY A 472 -5.96 -42.27 11.67
CA GLY A 472 -5.98 -42.69 10.27
C GLY A 472 -5.53 -41.57 9.33
N HIS A 473 -5.85 -41.66 8.03
CA HIS A 473 -5.45 -40.69 7.00
C HIS A 473 -6.62 -39.79 6.56
N ALA A 474 -6.33 -38.53 6.24
CA ALA A 474 -7.27 -37.59 5.60
C ALA A 474 -7.13 -37.61 4.06
N GLY A 475 -6.00 -38.13 3.55
CA GLY A 475 -5.71 -38.27 2.13
C GLY A 475 -4.58 -39.29 1.87
N PRO A 476 -4.06 -39.37 0.65
CA PRO A 476 -2.93 -40.26 0.33
C PRO A 476 -1.68 -39.96 1.19
N PRO A 477 -0.94 -40.99 1.63
CA PRO A 477 0.30 -40.83 2.38
C PRO A 477 1.48 -40.47 1.46
N GLU A 478 1.44 -39.29 0.88
CA GLU A 478 2.45 -38.80 -0.06
C GLU A 478 3.36 -37.75 0.59
N GLN A 479 4.64 -37.78 0.22
CA GLN A 479 5.60 -36.76 0.63
C GLN A 479 5.43 -35.50 -0.21
N THR A 480 5.49 -34.35 0.44
CA THR A 480 5.40 -33.02 -0.14
C THR A 480 6.56 -32.16 0.37
N PRO A 481 7.82 -32.39 -0.09
CA PRO A 481 9.00 -31.71 0.47
C PRO A 481 8.94 -30.18 0.39
N GLU A 482 8.28 -29.63 -0.63
CA GLU A 482 8.09 -28.19 -0.80
C GLU A 482 7.11 -27.57 0.22
N ALA A 483 6.28 -28.38 0.88
CA ALA A 483 5.40 -27.93 1.98
C ALA A 483 6.16 -27.54 3.27
N GLN A 484 7.49 -27.67 3.26
CA GLN A 484 8.36 -27.12 4.29
C GLN A 484 8.60 -25.61 4.14
N CYS A 485 8.10 -24.99 3.07
CA CYS A 485 8.09 -23.54 2.86
C CYS A 485 9.46 -22.88 3.13
N GLN A 486 10.53 -23.47 2.60
CA GLN A 486 11.90 -22.97 2.78
C GLN A 486 12.14 -21.69 1.97
N GLY A 487 13.01 -20.82 2.49
CA GLY A 487 13.42 -19.57 1.85
C GLY A 487 12.62 -18.36 2.31
N HIS A 488 12.60 -17.33 1.46
CA HIS A 488 12.02 -16.02 1.76
C HIS A 488 10.48 -16.05 1.66
N SER A 489 9.82 -15.51 2.67
CA SER A 489 8.37 -15.29 2.71
C SER A 489 8.06 -13.92 3.27
N GLU A 490 6.98 -13.32 2.78
CA GLU A 490 6.49 -12.00 3.21
C GLU A 490 5.03 -12.07 3.63
N PHE A 491 4.71 -11.36 4.70
CA PHE A 491 3.39 -11.37 5.33
C PHE A 491 2.94 -9.95 5.62
N ASP A 492 1.73 -9.61 5.17
CA ASP A 492 1.11 -8.32 5.41
C ASP A 492 -0.05 -8.48 6.40
N TYR A 493 0.03 -7.77 7.52
CA TYR A 493 -1.05 -7.66 8.49
C TYR A 493 -1.11 -6.25 9.06
N ALA A 494 -2.17 -5.94 9.80
CA ALA A 494 -2.35 -4.62 10.38
C ALA A 494 -3.13 -4.67 11.69
N LEU A 495 -2.90 -3.68 12.54
CA LEU A 495 -3.60 -3.51 13.81
C LEU A 495 -4.53 -2.31 13.74
N VAL A 496 -5.73 -2.48 14.28
CA VAL A 496 -6.71 -1.41 14.47
C VAL A 496 -7.19 -1.45 15.91
N PRO A 497 -6.54 -0.72 16.84
CA PRO A 497 -7.11 -0.46 18.16
C PRO A 497 -8.39 0.37 18.04
N HIS A 498 -9.47 -0.06 18.69
CA HIS A 498 -10.73 0.66 18.70
C HIS A 498 -11.51 0.46 20.00
N ASN A 499 -12.63 1.18 20.12
CA ASN A 499 -13.55 1.08 21.24
C ASN A 499 -14.83 0.36 20.81
N GLY A 500 -15.48 -0.35 21.75
CA GLY A 500 -16.72 -1.07 21.47
C GLY A 500 -16.49 -2.43 20.81
N THR A 501 -17.41 -2.82 19.94
CA THR A 501 -17.37 -4.07 19.16
C THR A 501 -16.95 -3.79 17.71
N TRP A 502 -16.70 -4.83 16.92
CA TRP A 502 -16.41 -4.69 15.48
C TRP A 502 -17.49 -3.90 14.69
N GLU A 503 -18.74 -3.86 15.19
CA GLU A 503 -19.88 -3.16 14.56
C GLU A 503 -19.90 -1.65 14.85
N THR A 504 -19.22 -1.19 15.92
CA THR A 504 -19.30 0.22 16.36
C THR A 504 -18.58 1.18 15.41
N ASN A 505 -18.90 2.48 15.53
CA ASN A 505 -18.29 3.56 14.74
C ASN A 505 -18.39 3.29 13.22
N ASP A 506 -19.59 2.92 12.77
CA ASP A 506 -19.87 2.54 11.38
C ASP A 506 -19.02 1.36 10.89
N SER A 507 -18.87 0.33 11.74
CA SER A 507 -18.14 -0.92 11.44
C SER A 507 -16.68 -0.67 11.01
N VAL A 508 -15.95 0.14 11.80
CA VAL A 508 -14.58 0.57 11.48
C VAL A 508 -13.65 -0.60 11.15
N VAL A 509 -13.75 -1.72 11.86
CA VAL A 509 -12.92 -2.91 11.62
C VAL A 509 -13.12 -3.46 10.21
N LEU A 510 -14.37 -3.66 9.80
CA LEU A 510 -14.71 -4.21 8.50
C LEU A 510 -14.28 -3.29 7.36
N ARG A 511 -14.46 -1.98 7.54
CA ARG A 511 -14.00 -0.96 6.58
C ARG A 511 -12.48 -0.99 6.47
N GLU A 512 -11.75 -0.93 7.58
CA GLU A 512 -10.28 -0.96 7.55
C GLU A 512 -9.74 -2.28 6.98
N ALA A 513 -10.40 -3.41 7.21
CA ALA A 513 -10.09 -4.71 6.63
C ALA A 513 -10.26 -4.71 5.10
N GLN A 514 -11.34 -4.12 4.59
CA GLN A 514 -11.59 -3.95 3.15
C GLN A 514 -10.55 -3.02 2.52
N VAL A 515 -10.30 -1.86 3.12
CA VAL A 515 -9.31 -0.90 2.63
C VAL A 515 -7.91 -1.51 2.61
N PHE A 516 -7.55 -2.27 3.66
CA PHE A 516 -6.28 -2.96 3.72
C PHE A 516 -6.15 -4.01 2.61
N ASN A 517 -7.22 -4.69 2.21
CA ASN A 517 -7.18 -5.74 1.18
C ASN A 517 -7.43 -5.24 -0.25
N ILE A 518 -7.84 -3.98 -0.44
CA ILE A 518 -8.22 -3.43 -1.74
C ILE A 518 -7.61 -2.02 -1.91
N PRO A 519 -6.35 -1.91 -2.36
CA PRO A 519 -5.66 -0.63 -2.50
C PRO A 519 -6.29 0.26 -3.58
N ALA A 520 -6.13 1.58 -3.46
CA ALA A 520 -6.52 2.51 -4.53
C ALA A 520 -5.65 2.33 -5.78
N ILE A 521 -6.25 2.63 -6.92
CA ILE A 521 -5.59 2.56 -8.23
C ILE A 521 -5.31 3.98 -8.69
N THR A 522 -4.07 4.28 -9.03
CA THR A 522 -3.65 5.60 -9.49
C THR A 522 -3.33 5.58 -10.98
N ARG A 523 -3.60 6.70 -11.66
CA ARG A 523 -3.21 6.90 -13.05
C ARG A 523 -2.96 8.37 -13.35
N VAL A 524 -1.80 8.67 -13.89
CA VAL A 524 -1.52 9.97 -14.51
C VAL A 524 -2.20 9.99 -15.88
N ILE A 525 -3.00 11.02 -16.15
CA ILE A 525 -3.69 11.18 -17.44
C ILE A 525 -2.95 12.24 -18.26
N GLY A 526 -2.59 11.90 -19.50
CA GLY A 526 -2.05 12.87 -20.45
C GLY A 526 -3.15 13.82 -20.95
N THR A 527 -2.82 15.09 -21.17
CA THR A 527 -3.78 16.14 -21.54
C THR A 527 -4.21 16.11 -23.02
N GLU A 528 -3.67 15.21 -23.85
CA GLU A 528 -4.03 15.11 -25.27
C GLU A 528 -5.36 14.40 -25.49
N SER A 529 -6.43 15.18 -25.62
CA SER A 529 -7.64 14.73 -26.30
C SER A 529 -7.42 14.85 -27.82
N GLN A 530 -6.99 13.76 -28.47
CA GLN A 530 -6.95 13.68 -29.93
C GLN A 530 -8.39 13.76 -30.49
N GLY A 531 -8.86 14.98 -30.78
CA GLY A 531 -9.99 15.27 -31.68
C GLY A 531 -11.35 14.63 -31.36
N LYS A 532 -11.52 13.97 -30.22
CA LYS A 532 -12.79 13.39 -29.78
C LYS A 532 -13.47 14.38 -28.84
N THR A 533 -14.78 14.58 -29.03
CA THR A 533 -15.62 15.27 -28.04
C THR A 533 -15.58 14.46 -26.75
N VAL A 534 -14.68 14.80 -25.83
CA VAL A 534 -14.58 14.14 -24.53
C VAL A 534 -15.67 14.74 -23.65
N GLN A 535 -16.58 13.90 -23.17
CA GLN A 535 -17.49 14.30 -22.10
C GLN A 535 -16.64 14.67 -20.88
N GLN A 536 -16.70 15.93 -20.45
CA GLN A 536 -16.05 16.34 -19.20
C GLN A 536 -16.76 15.63 -18.04
N LEU A 537 -16.03 14.75 -17.37
CA LEU A 537 -16.45 14.16 -16.12
C LEU A 537 -16.14 15.12 -14.96
N PRO A 538 -16.93 15.12 -13.88
CA PRO A 538 -16.60 15.90 -12.68
C PRO A 538 -15.26 15.42 -12.10
N ALA A 539 -14.53 16.31 -11.42
CA ALA A 539 -13.23 15.97 -10.84
C ALA A 539 -13.29 14.86 -9.77
N GLN A 540 -14.46 14.65 -9.18
CA GLN A 540 -14.73 13.53 -8.28
C GLN A 540 -16.14 12.99 -8.50
N SER A 541 -16.32 11.68 -8.33
CA SER A 541 -17.64 11.04 -8.36
C SER A 541 -17.61 9.66 -7.71
N SER A 542 -18.78 9.19 -7.28
CA SER A 542 -19.00 7.80 -6.87
C SER A 542 -19.84 7.10 -7.94
N PHE A 543 -19.47 5.87 -8.32
CA PHE A 543 -20.29 5.08 -9.26
C PHE A 543 -21.43 4.37 -8.54
N VAL A 544 -21.16 3.85 -7.34
CA VAL A 544 -22.13 3.15 -6.48
C VAL A 544 -21.90 3.54 -5.03
N GLU A 545 -22.94 4.08 -4.40
CA GLU A 545 -22.96 4.37 -2.97
C GLU A 545 -23.96 3.47 -2.27
N VAL A 546 -23.56 2.94 -1.12
CA VAL A 546 -24.39 2.11 -0.26
C VAL A 546 -24.33 2.67 1.15
N GLU A 547 -25.49 2.91 1.73
CA GLU A 547 -25.66 3.35 3.12
C GLU A 547 -26.59 2.41 3.87
N PRO A 548 -26.34 2.10 5.16
CA PRO A 548 -25.21 2.57 5.96
C PRO A 548 -23.88 1.88 5.59
N ALA A 549 -22.76 2.45 6.05
CA ALA A 549 -21.40 1.95 5.72
C ALA A 549 -21.12 0.52 6.22
N GLY A 550 -21.89 0.02 7.19
CA GLY A 550 -21.81 -1.36 7.66
C GLY A 550 -22.30 -2.41 6.63
N VAL A 551 -23.04 -1.99 5.59
CA VAL A 551 -23.46 -2.89 4.51
C VAL A 551 -22.32 -3.06 3.51
N VAL A 552 -21.93 -4.32 3.27
CA VAL A 552 -20.78 -4.60 2.41
C VAL A 552 -21.20 -4.82 0.97
N ILE A 553 -20.56 -4.10 0.06
CA ILE A 553 -20.56 -4.43 -1.36
C ILE A 553 -19.55 -5.56 -1.60
N SER A 554 -20.04 -6.67 -2.13
CA SER A 554 -19.21 -7.84 -2.48
C SER A 554 -18.94 -7.96 -3.98
N SER A 555 -19.79 -7.34 -4.81
CA SER A 555 -19.61 -7.33 -6.27
C SER A 555 -20.32 -6.15 -6.92
N ILE A 556 -19.64 -5.51 -7.86
CA ILE A 556 -20.24 -4.61 -8.86
C ILE A 556 -19.79 -5.10 -10.23
N LYS A 557 -20.74 -5.50 -11.08
CA LYS A 557 -20.40 -5.95 -12.44
C LYS A 557 -21.55 -5.72 -13.42
N ARG A 558 -21.29 -5.84 -14.72
CA ARG A 558 -22.38 -5.95 -15.71
C ARG A 558 -23.04 -7.32 -15.59
N SER A 559 -24.34 -7.42 -15.83
CA SER A 559 -25.02 -8.71 -15.96
C SER A 559 -24.46 -9.50 -17.14
N ASN A 560 -24.51 -10.84 -17.05
CA ASN A 560 -23.95 -11.73 -18.07
C ASN A 560 -24.67 -11.60 -19.42
N ASP A 561 -25.97 -11.27 -19.38
CA ASP A 561 -26.78 -10.98 -20.57
C ASP A 561 -26.61 -9.53 -21.09
N GLY A 562 -25.83 -8.70 -20.41
CA GLY A 562 -25.61 -7.29 -20.76
C GLY A 562 -26.79 -6.35 -20.48
N SER A 563 -27.87 -6.83 -19.86
CA SER A 563 -29.09 -6.05 -19.58
C SER A 563 -28.91 -4.92 -18.57
N GLY A 564 -27.89 -4.97 -17.71
CA GLY A 564 -27.72 -3.93 -16.70
C GLY A 564 -26.48 -4.03 -15.81
N LEU A 565 -26.48 -3.23 -14.75
CA LEU A 565 -25.48 -3.27 -13.69
C LEU A 565 -26.01 -4.10 -12.52
N LEU A 566 -25.21 -5.04 -12.04
CA LEU A 566 -25.46 -5.82 -10.83
C LEU A 566 -24.65 -5.25 -9.67
N VAL A 567 -25.32 -5.04 -8.55
CA VAL A 567 -24.71 -4.71 -7.26
C VAL A 567 -25.11 -5.78 -6.25
N ARG A 568 -24.13 -6.49 -5.70
CA ARG A 568 -24.34 -7.48 -4.63
C ARG A 568 -23.87 -6.92 -3.31
N VAL A 569 -24.78 -6.91 -2.35
CA VAL A 569 -24.52 -6.47 -0.98
C VAL A 569 -24.82 -7.58 0.01
N TYR A 570 -24.23 -7.51 1.19
CA TYR A 570 -24.63 -8.33 2.32
C TYR A 570 -24.62 -7.52 3.62
N ASN A 571 -25.51 -7.92 4.53
CA ASN A 571 -25.58 -7.36 5.87
C ASN A 571 -24.82 -8.25 6.87
N PRO A 572 -23.62 -7.85 7.33
CA PRO A 572 -22.88 -8.61 8.32
C PRO A 572 -23.34 -8.36 9.77
N SER A 573 -24.10 -7.29 10.04
CA SER A 573 -24.43 -6.90 11.41
C SER A 573 -25.40 -7.86 12.07
N SER A 574 -25.44 -7.83 13.40
CA SER A 574 -26.36 -8.63 14.21
C SER A 574 -27.83 -8.20 14.03
N GLU A 575 -28.08 -6.98 13.55
CA GLU A 575 -29.41 -6.41 13.35
C GLU A 575 -29.79 -6.25 11.87
N ALA A 576 -31.10 -6.18 11.59
CA ALA A 576 -31.59 -5.80 10.27
C ALA A 576 -31.31 -4.32 9.98
N VAL A 577 -31.01 -4.00 8.72
CA VAL A 577 -30.59 -2.66 8.30
C VAL A 577 -31.41 -2.18 7.10
N ASN A 578 -31.80 -0.90 7.13
CA ASN A 578 -32.37 -0.23 5.97
C ASN A 578 -31.24 0.29 5.09
N VAL A 579 -31.23 -0.13 3.84
CA VAL A 579 -30.16 0.09 2.89
C VAL A 579 -30.62 1.00 1.77
N ARG A 580 -29.84 2.03 1.49
CA ARG A 580 -29.99 2.87 0.31
C ARG A 580 -28.85 2.60 -0.65
N ILE A 581 -29.16 2.19 -1.87
CA ILE A 581 -28.18 1.99 -2.94
C ILE A 581 -28.39 3.08 -4.00
N ARG A 582 -27.37 3.87 -4.28
CA ARG A 582 -27.41 4.97 -5.26
C ARG A 582 -26.37 4.77 -6.36
N LEU A 583 -26.79 4.93 -7.61
CA LEU A 583 -25.94 4.88 -8.80
C LEU A 583 -25.62 6.29 -9.31
N HIS A 584 -24.49 6.42 -10.01
CA HIS A 584 -24.17 7.62 -10.78
C HIS A 584 -25.13 7.80 -11.96
N ASP A 585 -25.24 6.76 -12.79
CA ASP A 585 -26.10 6.69 -13.96
C ASP A 585 -27.57 6.48 -13.56
N ALA A 586 -28.49 6.98 -14.38
CA ALA A 586 -29.91 6.70 -14.22
C ALA A 586 -30.27 5.28 -14.71
N PHE A 587 -31.29 4.67 -14.09
CA PHE A 587 -31.90 3.40 -14.49
C PHE A 587 -33.41 3.55 -14.65
N ASN A 588 -34.01 2.68 -15.47
CA ASN A 588 -35.47 2.64 -15.67
C ASN A 588 -36.15 1.66 -14.71
N GLN A 589 -35.50 0.53 -14.44
CA GLN A 589 -36.04 -0.55 -13.61
C GLN A 589 -34.96 -1.15 -12.73
N ALA A 590 -35.35 -1.60 -11.55
CA ALA A 590 -34.49 -2.33 -10.64
C ALA A 590 -35.16 -3.65 -10.21
N TYR A 591 -34.39 -4.74 -10.17
CA TYR A 591 -34.88 -6.06 -9.77
C TYR A 591 -34.00 -6.64 -8.66
N LYS A 592 -34.61 -7.29 -7.66
CA LYS A 592 -33.90 -8.28 -6.85
C LYS A 592 -33.63 -9.49 -7.73
N THR A 593 -32.45 -10.09 -7.58
CA THR A 593 -32.04 -11.28 -8.32
C THR A 593 -31.47 -12.31 -7.37
N ASN A 594 -31.50 -13.57 -7.78
CA ASN A 594 -30.72 -14.60 -7.10
C ASN A 594 -29.22 -14.50 -7.46
N LEU A 595 -28.40 -15.38 -6.89
CA LEU A 595 -26.95 -15.33 -7.14
C LEU A 595 -26.55 -15.64 -8.60
N LEU A 596 -27.46 -16.27 -9.37
CA LEU A 596 -27.32 -16.59 -10.79
C LEU A 596 -27.82 -15.46 -11.71
N GLU A 597 -28.17 -14.31 -11.15
CA GLU A 597 -28.65 -13.11 -11.88
C GLU A 597 -30.08 -13.25 -12.43
N GLU A 598 -30.82 -14.29 -12.04
CA GLU A 598 -32.21 -14.49 -12.45
C GLU A 598 -33.11 -13.49 -11.71
N ARG A 599 -33.95 -12.77 -12.45
CA ARG A 599 -34.85 -11.74 -11.92
C ARG A 599 -35.92 -12.37 -11.03
N GLN A 600 -36.14 -11.74 -9.88
CA GLN A 600 -37.20 -12.04 -8.94
C GLN A 600 -38.15 -10.85 -8.88
N ASP A 601 -38.21 -10.17 -7.74
CA ASP A 601 -39.11 -9.05 -7.51
C ASP A 601 -38.59 -7.75 -8.15
N GLU A 602 -39.48 -7.00 -8.80
CA GLU A 602 -39.21 -5.61 -9.18
C GLU A 602 -39.20 -4.73 -7.93
N ILE A 603 -38.16 -3.91 -7.79
CA ILE A 603 -37.98 -3.01 -6.65
C ILE A 603 -38.53 -1.65 -7.01
N ALA A 604 -39.49 -1.18 -6.22
CA ALA A 604 -39.98 0.19 -6.32
C ALA A 604 -38.84 1.17 -6.02
N SER A 605 -38.67 2.14 -6.91
CA SER A 605 -37.58 3.11 -6.86
C SER A 605 -38.12 4.49 -6.49
N PRO A 606 -37.57 5.19 -5.46
CA PRO A 606 -37.97 6.55 -5.12
C PRO A 606 -37.63 7.58 -6.22
N ASP A 607 -36.59 7.31 -7.00
CA ASP A 607 -36.15 8.14 -8.13
C ASP A 607 -35.48 7.28 -9.21
N THR A 608 -34.86 7.89 -10.22
CA THR A 608 -34.19 7.15 -11.32
C THR A 608 -32.74 6.76 -11.00
N LYS A 609 -32.26 6.94 -9.77
CA LYS A 609 -30.84 6.75 -9.39
C LYS A 609 -30.64 5.98 -8.09
N SER A 610 -31.67 5.68 -7.33
CA SER A 610 -31.53 5.01 -6.05
C SER A 610 -32.66 4.05 -5.74
N ILE A 611 -32.37 2.99 -5.00
CA ILE A 611 -33.37 2.11 -4.38
C ILE A 611 -33.20 2.12 -2.86
N ALA A 612 -34.29 1.85 -2.15
CA ALA A 612 -34.29 1.64 -0.70
C ALA A 612 -34.87 0.26 -0.39
N VAL A 613 -34.12 -0.54 0.37
CA VAL A 613 -34.48 -1.93 0.70
C VAL A 613 -34.13 -2.22 2.16
N SER A 614 -34.78 -3.20 2.78
CA SER A 614 -34.37 -3.70 4.11
C SER A 614 -33.64 -5.02 3.93
N LEU A 615 -32.49 -5.17 4.60
CA LEU A 615 -31.73 -6.42 4.64
C LEU A 615 -31.79 -7.01 6.04
N GLN A 616 -32.13 -8.29 6.14
CA GLN A 616 -32.09 -9.02 7.40
C GLN A 616 -30.64 -9.32 7.82
N THR A 617 -30.44 -9.69 9.08
CA THR A 617 -29.15 -10.19 9.60
C THR A 617 -28.63 -11.34 8.73
N GLY A 618 -27.41 -11.21 8.22
CA GLY A 618 -26.76 -12.21 7.35
C GLY A 618 -27.33 -12.31 5.93
N GLU A 619 -28.26 -11.45 5.53
CA GLU A 619 -28.85 -11.50 4.18
C GLU A 619 -27.83 -11.08 3.12
N ILE A 620 -27.72 -11.89 2.06
CA ILE A 620 -27.00 -11.57 0.82
C ILE A 620 -28.04 -11.21 -0.24
N ALA A 621 -27.99 -9.99 -0.78
CA ALA A 621 -28.93 -9.52 -1.79
C ALA A 621 -28.20 -9.03 -3.04
N THR A 622 -28.73 -9.37 -4.22
CA THR A 622 -28.21 -8.92 -5.51
C THR A 622 -29.27 -8.11 -6.24
N PHE A 623 -28.92 -6.90 -6.66
CA PHE A 623 -29.82 -5.98 -7.36
C PHE A 623 -29.33 -5.73 -8.78
N LEU A 624 -30.21 -5.92 -9.76
CA LEU A 624 -30.00 -5.61 -11.17
C LEU A 624 -30.65 -4.26 -11.49
N PHE A 625 -29.86 -3.32 -12.00
CA PHE A 625 -30.31 -2.01 -12.48
C PHE A 625 -30.27 -2.00 -14.01
N VAL A 626 -31.45 -1.98 -14.64
CA VAL A 626 -31.60 -1.96 -16.10
C VAL A 626 -31.50 -0.52 -16.58
N ARG A 627 -30.54 -0.25 -17.46
CA ARG A 627 -30.26 1.09 -17.98
C ARG A 627 -31.43 1.65 -18.78
N ALA A 628 -31.48 2.98 -18.82
CA ALA A 628 -32.49 3.74 -19.54
C ALA A 628 -32.41 3.61 -21.06
#